data_AF-A0A914EB62-F1
#
_entry.id   AF-A0A914EB62-F1
#
_cell.length_a   1.000
_cell.length_b   1.000
_cell.length_c   1.000
_cell.angle_alpha   90.00
_cell.angle_beta   90.00
_cell.angle_gamma   90.00
#
_symmetry.space_group_name_H-M   'P 1'
#
loop_
_entity.id
_entity.type
_entity.pdbx_description
1 polymer ?
#
loop_
_entity_poly.entity_id
_entity_poly.type
_entity_poly.pdbx_seq_one_letter_code
_entity_poly.pdbx_strand_id
1 'polypeptide(L)'
;MSDHDETEASSSTKKPILISTAATLLDLKADLLKRTKNLKKTDYSDTYVNRTKNSLLIVTKEEKKTQNEVKSARHARIAHNEALLKKEEEAYLKQRQILEQKAAAYEKLSRGEKMVREDGTTAEFLVNFQEKVKEVEAVNEEKRKKELRPVENEPEVVEFRPDPLIVHYDHNEDKGRIFGPSHIKLSHLNEEEREKQIRELKEMTEKTKETRLKRKKQKTEEEKAIQTRLNAIRKRKGLPPIESDDEEDKNEEETNIGPAIPKELQDIPLPEGEPDDTSSPAKKPKPTVREWDRGKTGFGYQTWVKKEREKRDDDFRPPSFYYE
;
A
#
# COMPACT_ATOMS: atom_id res chain seq x y z
N MET A 1 55.49 40.26 52.51
CA MET A 1 54.88 41.53 52.07
C MET A 1 54.68 41.37 50.58
N SER A 2 53.51 40.88 50.16
CA SER A 2 52.33 41.72 49.82
C SER A 2 52.33 41.94 48.30
N ASP A 3 51.29 41.77 47.50
CA ASP A 3 49.89 41.37 47.66
C ASP A 3 49.31 41.12 46.24
N HIS A 4 48.20 40.37 46.18
CA HIS A 4 47.13 40.31 45.15
C HIS A 4 47.46 39.83 43.72
N ASP A 5 46.98 38.65 43.28
CA ASP A 5 45.60 38.24 42.92
C ASP A 5 45.09 38.95 41.64
N GLU A 6 44.85 38.20 40.56
CA GLU A 6 43.60 38.28 39.78
C GLU A 6 43.59 37.29 38.60
N THR A 7 42.53 36.47 38.61
CA THR A 7 42.12 35.50 37.61
C THR A 7 41.40 36.18 36.45
N GLU A 8 41.95 36.15 35.24
CA GLU A 8 41.22 36.61 34.04
C GLU A 8 40.25 35.53 33.53
N ALA A 9 38.97 35.70 33.87
CA ALA A 9 37.86 34.97 33.27
C ALA A 9 37.60 35.47 31.83
N SER A 10 37.81 34.59 30.84
CA SER A 10 37.52 34.89 29.43
C SER A 10 36.00 34.95 29.18
N SER A 11 35.40 36.14 29.33
CA SER A 11 34.03 36.37 28.89
C SER A 11 33.99 36.59 27.37
N SER A 12 33.37 35.64 26.65
CA SER A 12 33.12 35.74 25.22
C SER A 12 32.10 36.86 24.94
N THR A 13 32.58 38.04 24.54
CA THR A 13 31.72 39.12 24.08
C THR A 13 31.33 38.87 22.62
N LYS A 14 30.06 38.51 22.40
CA LYS A 14 29.48 38.40 21.05
C LYS A 14 29.38 39.81 20.45
N LYS A 15 30.01 40.02 19.30
CA LYS A 15 29.93 41.30 18.57
C LYS A 15 28.49 41.55 18.14
N PRO A 16 27.88 42.70 18.44
CA PRO A 16 26.55 43.03 17.95
C PRO A 16 26.60 43.24 16.44
N ILE A 17 25.67 42.59 15.72
CA ILE A 17 25.48 42.79 14.28
C ILE A 17 24.82 44.16 14.11
N LEU A 18 25.60 45.15 13.68
CA LEU A 18 25.05 46.42 13.21
C LEU A 18 24.42 46.19 11.84
N ILE A 19 23.09 46.19 11.78
CA ILE A 19 22.34 46.17 10.53
C ILE A 19 22.34 47.60 9.99
N SER A 20 23.38 47.99 9.23
CA SER A 20 23.30 49.18 8.38
C SER A 20 22.44 48.84 7.16
N THR A 21 21.26 49.41 7.09
CA THR A 21 20.18 49.14 6.13
C THR A 21 20.44 49.62 4.69
N ALA A 22 21.70 49.84 4.30
CA ALA A 22 22.11 49.98 2.90
C ALA A 22 23.59 49.64 2.79
N ALA A 23 23.93 48.57 2.06
CA ALA A 23 25.31 48.31 1.68
C ALA A 23 25.83 49.51 0.90
N THR A 24 26.98 50.06 1.30
CA THR A 24 27.54 51.22 0.60
C THR A 24 27.87 50.82 -0.83
N LEU A 25 27.83 51.76 -1.78
CA LEU A 25 28.14 51.49 -3.20
C LEU A 25 29.50 50.80 -3.36
N LEU A 26 30.45 51.10 -2.47
CA LEU A 26 31.76 50.46 -2.43
C LEU A 26 31.69 48.97 -2.05
N ASP A 27 30.84 48.59 -1.10
CA ASP A 27 30.63 47.19 -0.73
C ASP A 27 29.93 46.41 -1.86
N LEU A 28 28.93 47.01 -2.50
CA LEU A 28 28.26 46.41 -3.66
C LEU A 28 29.24 46.25 -4.84
N LYS A 29 30.11 47.24 -5.07
CA LYS A 29 31.15 47.18 -6.10
C LYS A 29 32.20 46.13 -5.76
N ALA A 30 32.58 45.99 -4.49
CA ALA A 30 33.49 44.95 -4.04
C ALA A 30 32.89 43.54 -4.23
N ASP A 31 31.61 43.37 -3.93
CA ASP A 31 30.91 42.09 -4.10
C ASP A 31 30.66 41.75 -5.57
N LEU A 32 30.40 42.74 -6.43
CA LEU A 32 30.33 42.56 -7.88
C LEU A 32 31.69 42.11 -8.45
N LEU A 33 32.78 42.73 -8.00
CA LEU A 33 34.14 42.33 -8.39
C LEU A 33 34.50 40.92 -7.90
N LYS A 34 34.07 40.53 -6.69
CA LYS A 34 34.24 39.15 -6.21
C LYS A 34 33.44 38.16 -7.06
N ARG A 35 32.18 38.47 -7.37
CA ARG A 35 31.32 37.61 -8.22
C ARG A 35 31.87 37.44 -9.63
N THR A 36 32.32 38.53 -10.27
CA THR A 36 32.92 38.47 -11.61
C THR A 36 34.24 37.69 -11.63
N LYS A 37 35.08 37.81 -10.59
CA LYS A 37 36.29 36.97 -10.45
C LYS A 37 35.95 35.50 -10.25
N ASN A 38 34.89 35.18 -9.52
CA ASN A 38 34.45 33.79 -9.33
C ASN A 38 33.90 33.19 -10.62
N LEU A 39 33.11 33.93 -11.39
CA LEU A 39 32.63 33.48 -12.71
C LEU A 39 33.79 33.23 -13.68
N LYS A 40 34.79 34.12 -13.72
CA LYS A 40 35.99 33.89 -14.54
C LYS A 40 36.83 32.69 -14.10
N LYS A 41 36.77 32.32 -12.81
CA LYS A 41 37.42 31.09 -12.31
C LYS A 41 36.63 29.83 -12.68
N THR A 42 35.30 29.89 -12.70
CA THR A 42 34.46 28.75 -13.10
C THR A 42 34.53 28.49 -14.61
N ASP A 43 34.72 29.53 -15.42
CA ASP A 43 34.79 29.39 -16.88
C ASP A 43 36.13 28.84 -17.37
N TYR A 44 37.16 28.80 -16.52
CA TYR A 44 38.52 28.34 -16.87
C TYR A 44 38.92 27.00 -16.25
N SER A 45 38.06 26.38 -15.42
CA SER A 45 38.38 25.08 -14.79
C SER A 45 37.79 23.86 -15.52
N ASP A 46 37.25 24.02 -16.74
CA ASP A 46 36.53 22.94 -17.44
C ASP A 46 37.41 22.09 -18.38
N THR A 47 38.71 21.97 -18.09
CA THR A 47 39.56 21.02 -18.81
C THR A 47 40.45 20.22 -17.87
N TYR A 48 40.17 18.91 -17.86
CA TYR A 48 41.16 17.84 -17.78
C TYR A 48 41.75 17.50 -16.40
N VAL A 49 40.99 16.79 -15.55
CA VAL A 49 41.57 15.79 -14.63
C VAL A 49 40.60 14.62 -14.40
N ASN A 50 40.95 13.45 -14.96
CA ASN A 50 40.73 12.07 -14.48
C ASN A 50 39.35 11.56 -14.04
N ARG A 51 38.50 11.19 -15.02
CA ARG A 51 37.32 10.34 -14.79
C ARG A 51 37.74 8.94 -14.28
N THR A 52 37.67 8.71 -12.98
CA THR A 52 37.98 7.44 -12.31
C THR A 52 36.87 6.40 -12.53
N LYS A 53 37.20 5.12 -12.33
CA LYS A 53 36.40 3.92 -12.65
C LYS A 53 35.19 3.68 -11.73
N ASN A 54 34.61 4.73 -11.16
CA ASN A 54 33.54 4.64 -10.17
C ASN A 54 32.25 5.31 -10.69
N SER A 55 31.78 4.94 -11.89
CA SER A 55 30.42 5.28 -12.28
C SER A 55 29.44 4.40 -11.51
N LEU A 56 28.50 5.02 -10.82
CA LEU A 56 27.51 4.41 -9.92
C LEU A 56 26.51 3.47 -10.62
N LEU A 57 26.78 3.10 -11.87
CA LEU A 57 25.87 2.47 -12.84
C LEU A 57 26.42 1.18 -13.43
N ILE A 58 27.71 0.94 -13.25
CA ILE A 58 28.31 -0.31 -13.68
C ILE A 58 27.97 -1.33 -12.60
N VAL A 59 26.81 -1.97 -12.75
CA VAL A 59 26.45 -3.16 -11.99
C VAL A 59 27.57 -4.17 -12.20
N THR A 60 28.28 -4.50 -11.11
CA THR A 60 29.42 -5.40 -11.18
C THR A 60 28.98 -6.77 -11.69
N LYS A 61 29.91 -7.53 -12.29
CA LYS A 61 29.60 -8.89 -12.74
C LYS A 61 29.08 -9.77 -11.60
N GLU A 62 29.53 -9.51 -10.37
CA GLU A 62 29.09 -10.20 -9.15
C GLU A 62 27.66 -9.83 -8.78
N GLU A 63 27.31 -8.54 -8.83
CA GLU A 63 25.94 -8.07 -8.58
C GLU A 63 24.94 -8.56 -9.63
N LYS A 64 25.35 -8.71 -10.90
CA LYS A 64 24.50 -9.36 -11.92
C LYS A 64 24.25 -10.84 -11.61
N LYS A 65 25.24 -11.56 -11.06
CA LYS A 65 25.08 -12.96 -10.66
C LYS A 65 24.11 -13.09 -9.48
N THR A 66 24.27 -12.27 -8.44
CA THR A 66 23.36 -12.30 -7.28
C THR A 66 21.93 -11.94 -7.69
N GLN A 67 21.74 -10.95 -8.56
CA GLN A 67 20.40 -10.63 -9.10
C GLN A 67 19.79 -11.78 -9.91
N ASN A 68 20.59 -12.49 -10.71
CA ASN A 68 20.12 -13.65 -11.46
C ASN A 68 19.77 -14.84 -10.56
N GLU A 69 20.55 -15.08 -9.51
CA GLU A 69 20.26 -16.08 -8.47
C GLU A 69 18.96 -15.75 -7.73
N VAL A 70 18.76 -14.48 -7.37
CA VAL A 70 17.50 -14.01 -6.75
C VAL A 70 16.31 -14.17 -7.69
N LYS A 71 16.48 -13.85 -8.99
CA LYS A 71 15.42 -14.05 -10.00
C LYS A 71 15.11 -15.54 -10.19
N SER A 72 16.11 -16.40 -10.26
CA SER A 72 15.94 -17.86 -10.36
C SER A 72 15.24 -18.41 -9.12
N ALA A 73 15.65 -18.00 -7.92
CA ALA A 73 15.01 -18.39 -6.67
C ALA A 73 13.55 -17.90 -6.59
N ARG A 74 13.27 -16.68 -7.05
CA ARG A 74 11.90 -16.16 -7.16
C ARG A 74 11.06 -17.01 -8.12
N HIS A 75 11.60 -17.34 -9.30
CA HIS A 75 10.89 -18.18 -10.26
C HIS A 75 10.65 -19.60 -9.73
N ALA A 76 11.61 -20.19 -9.01
CA ALA A 76 11.44 -21.48 -8.36
C ALA A 76 10.32 -21.45 -7.29
N ARG A 77 10.23 -20.36 -6.50
CA ARG A 77 9.13 -20.16 -5.54
C ARG A 77 7.78 -20.02 -6.23
N ILE A 78 7.72 -19.26 -7.32
CA ILE A 78 6.51 -19.12 -8.14
C ILE A 78 6.08 -20.49 -8.68
N ALA A 79 6.99 -21.25 -9.29
CA ALA A 79 6.71 -22.58 -9.82
C ALA A 79 6.26 -23.58 -8.74
N HIS A 80 6.84 -23.51 -7.54
CA HIS A 80 6.41 -24.31 -6.40
C HIS A 80 4.98 -23.96 -5.97
N ASN A 81 4.67 -22.67 -5.86
CA ASN A 81 3.33 -22.21 -5.47
C ASN A 81 2.29 -22.54 -6.54
N GLU A 82 2.62 -22.40 -7.83
CA GLU A 82 1.77 -22.84 -8.93
C GLU A 82 1.52 -24.35 -8.89
N ALA A 83 2.52 -25.15 -8.54
CA ALA A 83 2.35 -26.60 -8.38
C ALA A 83 1.46 -26.97 -7.18
N LEU A 84 1.51 -26.20 -6.09
CA LEU A 84 0.59 -26.37 -4.95
C LEU A 84 -0.85 -26.02 -5.34
N LEU A 85 -1.07 -24.88 -5.99
CA LEU A 85 -2.38 -24.48 -6.48
C LEU A 85 -2.99 -25.54 -7.40
N LYS A 86 -2.21 -26.10 -8.34
CA LYS A 86 -2.68 -27.20 -9.20
C LYS A 86 -3.12 -28.44 -8.40
N LYS A 87 -2.38 -28.80 -7.36
CA LYS A 87 -2.76 -29.94 -6.49
C LYS A 87 -4.05 -29.65 -5.71
N GLU A 88 -4.24 -28.42 -5.26
CA GLU A 88 -5.47 -27.99 -4.59
C GLU A 88 -6.67 -28.00 -5.55
N GLU A 89 -6.49 -27.50 -6.77
CA GLU A 89 -7.50 -27.56 -7.84
C GLU A 89 -7.88 -29.01 -8.16
N GLU A 90 -6.90 -29.91 -8.31
CA GLU A 90 -7.17 -31.34 -8.51
C GLU A 90 -7.91 -31.97 -7.32
N ALA A 91 -7.58 -31.59 -6.09
CA ALA A 91 -8.29 -32.05 -4.90
C ALA A 91 -9.74 -31.56 -4.87
N TYR A 92 -9.96 -30.30 -5.23
CA TYR A 92 -11.30 -29.73 -5.36
C TYR A 92 -12.13 -30.43 -6.43
N LEU A 93 -11.53 -30.74 -7.59
CA LEU A 93 -12.19 -31.51 -8.64
C LEU A 93 -12.58 -32.92 -8.19
N LYS A 94 -11.69 -33.61 -7.47
CA LYS A 94 -12.00 -34.93 -6.87
C LYS A 94 -13.15 -34.84 -5.88
N GLN A 95 -13.14 -33.85 -4.99
CA GLN A 95 -14.22 -33.61 -4.03
C GLN A 95 -15.55 -33.34 -4.76
N ARG A 96 -15.53 -32.52 -5.80
CA ARG A 96 -16.71 -32.24 -6.63
C ARG A 96 -17.24 -33.51 -7.29
N GLN A 97 -16.38 -34.34 -7.86
CA GLN A 97 -16.78 -35.62 -8.46
C GLN A 97 -17.38 -36.58 -7.42
N ILE A 98 -16.82 -36.64 -6.21
CA ILE A 98 -17.36 -37.45 -5.11
C ILE A 98 -18.76 -36.94 -4.71
N LEU A 99 -18.92 -35.62 -4.58
CA LEU A 99 -20.22 -35.03 -4.26
C LEU A 99 -21.26 -35.27 -5.36
N GLU A 100 -20.85 -35.18 -6.62
CA GLU A 100 -21.70 -35.47 -7.77
C GLU A 100 -22.11 -36.95 -7.81
N GLN A 101 -21.18 -37.88 -7.60
CA GLN A 101 -21.48 -39.32 -7.48
C GLN A 101 -22.40 -39.61 -6.29
N LYS A 102 -22.17 -38.95 -5.16
CA LYS A 102 -23.01 -39.08 -3.96
C LYS A 102 -24.41 -38.52 -4.20
N ALA A 103 -24.53 -37.37 -4.86
CA ALA A 103 -25.81 -36.78 -5.24
C ALA A 103 -26.57 -37.69 -6.22
N ALA A 104 -25.90 -38.22 -7.24
CA ALA A 104 -26.47 -39.19 -8.16
C ALA A 104 -26.94 -40.46 -7.43
N ALA A 105 -26.19 -40.95 -6.45
CA ALA A 105 -26.61 -42.07 -5.61
C ALA A 105 -27.86 -41.73 -4.78
N TYR A 106 -27.94 -40.53 -4.19
CA TYR A 106 -29.15 -40.10 -3.48
C TYR A 106 -30.36 -39.98 -4.40
N GLU A 107 -30.20 -39.49 -5.63
CA GLU A 107 -31.31 -39.44 -6.59
C GLU A 107 -31.78 -40.84 -7.00
N LYS A 108 -30.87 -41.81 -7.14
CA LYS A 108 -31.25 -43.21 -7.41
C LYS A 108 -32.05 -43.79 -6.24
N LEU A 109 -31.59 -43.53 -5.01
CA LEU A 109 -32.29 -43.97 -3.79
C LEU A 109 -33.64 -43.29 -3.61
N SER A 110 -33.78 -41.99 -3.93
CA SER A 110 -35.05 -41.28 -3.85
C SER A 110 -36.05 -41.78 -4.90
N ARG A 111 -35.58 -42.19 -6.08
CA ARG A 111 -36.40 -42.87 -7.10
C ARG A 111 -36.81 -44.30 -6.69
N GLY A 112 -36.22 -44.86 -5.63
CA GLY A 112 -36.48 -46.22 -5.16
C GLY A 112 -35.68 -47.31 -5.87
N GLU A 113 -34.62 -46.94 -6.59
CA GLU A 113 -33.69 -47.89 -7.21
C GLU A 113 -32.80 -48.51 -6.12
N LYS A 114 -32.77 -49.85 -6.03
CA LYS A 114 -31.94 -50.57 -5.07
C LYS A 114 -30.48 -50.47 -5.49
N MET A 115 -29.64 -49.85 -4.66
CA MET A 115 -28.19 -49.78 -4.91
C MET A 115 -27.60 -51.19 -4.88
N VAL A 116 -26.81 -51.55 -5.88
CA VAL A 116 -26.11 -52.84 -5.96
C VAL A 116 -24.65 -52.61 -5.59
N ARG A 117 -24.11 -53.40 -4.65
CA ARG A 117 -22.67 -53.37 -4.31
C ARG A 117 -21.85 -54.05 -5.41
N GLU A 118 -20.54 -53.86 -5.39
CA GLU A 118 -19.63 -54.49 -6.36
C GLU A 118 -19.77 -56.03 -6.42
N ASP A 119 -20.21 -56.65 -5.31
CA ASP A 119 -20.49 -58.10 -5.20
C ASP A 119 -21.84 -58.54 -5.80
N GLY A 120 -22.58 -57.65 -6.47
CA GLY A 120 -23.90 -57.94 -7.06
C GLY A 120 -25.05 -58.07 -6.04
N THR A 121 -24.76 -57.92 -4.75
CA THR A 121 -25.77 -57.93 -3.69
C THR A 121 -26.45 -56.57 -3.58
N THR A 122 -27.77 -56.57 -3.39
CA THR A 122 -28.53 -55.34 -3.13
C THR A 122 -28.14 -54.80 -1.76
N ALA A 123 -27.73 -53.54 -1.69
CA ALA A 123 -27.48 -52.86 -0.43
C ALA A 123 -28.81 -52.66 0.31
N GLU A 124 -28.96 -53.38 1.42
CA GLU A 124 -30.07 -53.20 2.35
C GLU A 124 -29.79 -51.99 3.24
N PHE A 125 -30.75 -51.08 3.35
CA PHE A 125 -30.65 -49.89 4.18
C PHE A 125 -31.68 -49.98 5.31
N LEU A 126 -31.28 -49.57 6.52
CA LEU A 126 -32.14 -49.60 7.70
C LEU A 126 -33.34 -48.65 7.58
N VAL A 127 -33.23 -47.63 6.71
CA VAL A 127 -34.26 -46.61 6.50
C VAL A 127 -34.90 -46.83 5.13
N ASN A 128 -36.24 -46.77 5.08
CA ASN A 128 -36.98 -46.76 3.84
C ASN A 128 -36.96 -45.34 3.22
N PHE A 129 -36.14 -45.13 2.18
CA PHE A 129 -35.97 -43.81 1.57
C PHE A 129 -37.27 -43.25 0.97
N GLN A 130 -38.16 -44.11 0.47
CA GLN A 130 -39.43 -43.64 -0.10
C GLN A 130 -40.39 -43.11 0.96
N GLU A 131 -40.40 -43.72 2.14
CA GLU A 131 -41.19 -43.23 3.28
C GLU A 131 -40.63 -41.92 3.82
N LYS A 132 -39.30 -41.82 3.90
CA LYS A 132 -38.63 -40.58 4.33
C LYS A 132 -38.84 -39.42 3.36
N VAL A 133 -38.82 -39.67 2.05
CA VAL A 133 -39.10 -38.64 1.04
C VAL A 133 -40.53 -38.12 1.17
N LYS A 134 -41.52 -39.01 1.32
CA LYS A 134 -42.92 -38.62 1.55
C LYS A 134 -43.12 -37.80 2.82
N GLU A 135 -42.44 -38.17 3.90
CA GLU A 135 -42.47 -37.41 5.17
C GLU A 135 -41.91 -35.99 4.98
N VAL A 136 -40.77 -35.85 4.29
CA VAL A 136 -40.14 -34.55 4.02
C VAL A 136 -40.99 -33.70 3.08
N GLU A 137 -41.59 -34.30 2.04
CA GLU A 137 -42.52 -33.63 1.14
C GLU A 137 -43.76 -33.13 1.88
N ALA A 138 -44.36 -33.95 2.76
CA ALA A 138 -45.50 -33.55 3.58
C ALA A 138 -45.16 -32.37 4.50
N VAL A 139 -43.99 -32.39 5.16
CA VAL A 139 -43.53 -31.27 6.01
C VAL A 139 -43.29 -30.00 5.18
N ASN A 140 -42.71 -30.12 3.98
CA ASN A 140 -42.50 -28.97 3.10
C ASN A 140 -43.81 -28.40 2.55
N GLU A 141 -44.78 -29.25 2.23
CA GLU A 141 -46.13 -28.83 1.86
C GLU A 141 -46.85 -28.12 3.01
N GLU A 142 -46.72 -28.62 4.24
CA GLU A 142 -47.27 -27.96 5.43
C GLU A 142 -46.66 -26.57 5.64
N LYS A 143 -45.34 -26.42 5.44
CA LYS A 143 -44.66 -25.13 5.47
C LYS A 143 -45.18 -24.19 4.39
N ARG A 144 -45.26 -24.64 3.13
CA ARG A 144 -45.84 -23.85 2.03
C ARG A 144 -47.30 -23.45 2.30
N LYS A 145 -48.11 -24.35 2.86
CA LYS A 145 -49.49 -24.06 3.27
C LYS A 145 -49.57 -23.09 4.45
N LYS A 146 -48.57 -23.09 5.34
CA LYS A 146 -48.45 -22.11 6.43
C LYS A 146 -48.05 -20.73 5.91
N GLU A 147 -47.16 -20.67 4.92
CA GLU A 147 -46.73 -19.44 4.26
C GLU A 147 -47.83 -18.81 3.38
N LEU A 148 -48.74 -19.63 2.83
CA LEU A 148 -49.86 -19.18 1.99
C LEU A 148 -51.15 -18.86 2.76
N ARG A 149 -51.21 -19.08 4.08
CA ARG A 149 -52.38 -18.71 4.90
C ARG A 149 -52.41 -17.18 5.06
N PRO A 150 -53.49 -16.49 4.63
CA PRO A 150 -53.69 -15.07 4.94
C PRO A 150 -53.78 -14.88 6.46
N VAL A 151 -53.12 -13.84 6.96
CA VAL A 151 -53.09 -13.41 8.37
C VAL A 151 -54.46 -12.89 8.78
N GLU A 152 -55.47 -13.76 8.89
CA GLU A 152 -56.83 -13.34 9.27
C GLU A 152 -57.34 -14.03 10.53
N ASN A 153 -56.67 -15.05 11.06
CA ASN A 153 -57.09 -15.72 12.29
C ASN A 153 -55.89 -16.16 13.12
N GLU A 154 -55.27 -15.23 13.85
CA GLU A 154 -54.55 -15.60 15.07
C GLU A 154 -55.52 -15.42 16.26
N PRO A 155 -55.75 -16.45 17.10
CA PRO A 155 -56.30 -16.19 18.43
C PRO A 155 -55.30 -15.31 19.18
N GLU A 156 -55.78 -14.45 20.10
CA GLU A 156 -54.97 -13.60 20.97
C GLU A 156 -53.92 -14.42 21.74
N VAL A 157 -52.80 -14.70 21.09
CA VAL A 157 -51.58 -15.20 21.70
C VAL A 157 -51.00 -14.00 22.41
N VAL A 158 -50.95 -14.10 23.75
CA VAL A 158 -50.18 -13.23 24.65
C VAL A 158 -48.97 -12.70 23.88
N GLU A 159 -48.98 -11.41 23.58
CA GLU A 159 -48.03 -10.74 22.69
C GLU A 159 -46.61 -11.21 23.02
N PHE A 160 -46.09 -12.20 22.28
CA PHE A 160 -44.66 -12.41 22.20
C PHE A 160 -44.18 -11.25 21.35
N ARG A 161 -43.97 -10.11 22.00
CA ARG A 161 -43.23 -9.01 21.42
C ARG A 161 -41.88 -9.62 21.09
N PRO A 162 -41.52 -9.84 19.81
CA PRO A 162 -40.14 -10.19 19.52
C PRO A 162 -39.30 -9.10 20.17
N ASP A 163 -38.30 -9.48 20.96
CA ASP A 163 -37.40 -8.52 21.59
C ASP A 163 -37.01 -7.49 20.51
N PRO A 164 -37.19 -6.17 20.77
CA PRO A 164 -36.96 -5.16 19.77
C PRO A 164 -35.56 -5.39 19.21
N LEU A 165 -35.47 -5.52 17.89
CA LEU A 165 -34.21 -5.64 17.17
C LEU A 165 -33.26 -4.59 17.74
N ILE A 166 -32.11 -5.03 18.24
CA ILE A 166 -31.13 -4.17 18.89
C ILE A 166 -30.74 -3.09 17.86
N VAL A 167 -31.24 -1.87 18.07
CA VAL A 167 -30.87 -0.73 17.25
C VAL A 167 -29.44 -0.36 17.64
N HIS A 168 -28.47 -0.81 16.85
CA HIS A 168 -27.06 -0.61 17.13
C HIS A 168 -26.56 0.83 16.89
N TYR A 169 -27.39 1.70 16.31
CA TYR A 169 -26.98 3.04 15.95
C TYR A 169 -27.92 4.10 16.54
N ASP A 170 -27.42 4.76 17.57
CA ASP A 170 -28.02 5.96 18.13
C ASP A 170 -27.27 7.20 17.64
N HIS A 171 -27.96 8.04 16.85
CA HIS A 171 -27.45 9.33 16.35
C HIS A 171 -26.95 10.27 17.46
N ASN A 172 -27.38 10.04 18.70
CA ASN A 172 -26.93 10.81 19.86
C ASN A 172 -25.51 10.46 20.30
N GLU A 173 -25.02 9.24 20.03
CA GLU A 173 -23.66 8.83 20.36
C GLU A 173 -22.61 9.66 19.59
N ASP A 174 -22.94 10.12 18.39
CA ASP A 174 -22.05 10.93 17.56
C ASP A 174 -21.84 12.35 18.11
N LYS A 175 -22.65 12.79 19.08
CA LYS A 175 -22.50 14.11 19.73
C LYS A 175 -21.26 14.18 20.63
N GLY A 176 -20.78 13.05 21.15
CA GLY A 176 -19.61 12.97 22.02
C GLY A 176 -18.33 12.47 21.34
N ARG A 177 -18.41 12.01 20.09
CA ARG A 177 -17.27 11.46 19.35
C ARG A 177 -16.44 12.59 18.71
N ILE A 178 -15.12 12.54 18.93
CA ILE A 178 -14.17 13.45 18.28
C ILE A 178 -13.79 12.84 16.93
N PHE A 179 -14.29 13.44 15.86
CA PHE A 179 -13.96 13.02 14.51
C PHE A 179 -12.72 13.75 13.98
N GLY A 180 -11.94 13.08 13.13
CA GLY A 180 -10.76 13.66 12.50
C GLY A 180 -11.08 14.66 11.38
N PRO A 181 -10.06 15.31 10.79
CA PRO A 181 -10.22 16.37 9.77
C PRO A 181 -10.92 15.92 8.48
N SER A 182 -10.96 14.62 8.20
CA SER A 182 -11.62 14.05 7.03
C SER A 182 -13.11 13.80 7.21
N HIS A 183 -13.63 13.95 8.43
CA HIS A 183 -15.03 13.66 8.71
C HIS A 183 -15.91 14.88 8.42
N ILE A 184 -16.92 14.67 7.57
CA ILE A 184 -17.92 15.67 7.22
C ILE A 184 -19.25 15.23 7.80
N LYS A 185 -19.83 16.05 8.69
CA LYS A 185 -21.14 15.79 9.30
C LYS A 185 -22.21 16.18 8.29
N LEU A 186 -23.01 15.21 7.86
CA LEU A 186 -24.17 15.44 7.00
C LEU A 186 -25.42 15.70 7.85
N SER A 187 -26.43 16.36 7.29
CA SER A 187 -27.72 16.50 7.97
C SER A 187 -28.38 15.12 8.15
N HIS A 188 -28.75 14.78 9.39
CA HIS A 188 -29.35 13.48 9.71
C HIS A 188 -30.89 13.51 9.71
N LEU A 189 -31.50 14.67 9.95
CA LEU A 189 -32.96 14.82 10.06
C LEU A 189 -33.62 15.16 8.71
N ASN A 190 -32.91 15.89 7.85
CA ASN A 190 -33.42 16.37 6.57
C ASN A 190 -32.68 15.66 5.43
N GLU A 191 -33.36 14.74 4.74
CA GLU A 191 -32.77 13.97 3.64
C GLU A 191 -32.46 14.87 2.44
N GLU A 192 -33.33 15.84 2.12
CA GLU A 192 -33.08 16.76 0.98
C GLU A 192 -31.82 17.61 1.16
N GLU A 193 -31.58 18.08 2.39
CA GLU A 193 -30.37 18.83 2.73
C GLU A 193 -29.13 17.93 2.64
N ARG A 194 -29.27 16.67 3.06
CA ARG A 194 -28.21 15.66 3.01
C ARG A 194 -27.84 15.36 1.56
N GLU A 195 -28.82 15.17 0.70
CA GLU A 195 -28.61 14.96 -0.72
C GLU A 195 -27.96 16.17 -1.40
N LYS A 196 -28.33 17.40 -1.01
CA LYS A 196 -27.67 18.62 -1.50
C LYS A 196 -26.20 18.66 -1.09
N GLN A 197 -25.88 18.38 0.18
CA GLN A 197 -24.50 18.30 0.68
C GLN A 197 -23.69 17.21 -0.03
N ILE A 198 -24.27 16.02 -0.24
CA ILE A 198 -23.62 14.94 -0.98
C ILE A 198 -23.35 15.34 -2.43
N ARG A 199 -24.30 16.02 -3.09
CA ARG A 199 -24.11 16.52 -4.46
C ARG A 199 -23.00 17.55 -4.55
N GLU A 200 -22.95 18.50 -3.61
CA GLU A 200 -21.88 19.50 -3.54
C GLU A 200 -20.49 18.84 -3.38
N LEU A 201 -20.36 17.85 -2.50
CA LEU A 201 -19.10 17.10 -2.33
C LEU A 201 -18.67 16.35 -3.59
N LYS A 202 -19.63 15.77 -4.32
CA LYS A 202 -19.36 15.12 -5.61
C LYS A 202 -18.86 16.13 -6.64
N GLU A 203 -19.50 17.29 -6.74
CA GLU A 203 -19.08 18.37 -7.65
C GLU A 203 -17.66 18.88 -7.32
N MET A 204 -17.33 19.06 -6.03
CA MET A 204 -15.99 19.45 -5.60
C MET A 204 -14.93 18.40 -5.94
N THR A 205 -15.30 17.11 -5.84
CA THR A 205 -14.44 16.00 -6.22
C THR A 205 -14.17 16.00 -7.73
N GLU A 206 -15.19 16.25 -8.54
CA GLU A 206 -15.07 16.37 -10.01
C GLU A 206 -14.19 17.56 -10.41
N LYS A 207 -14.41 18.73 -9.82
CA LYS A 207 -13.53 19.91 -10.01
C LYS A 207 -12.08 19.61 -9.66
N THR A 208 -11.83 18.86 -8.59
CA THR A 208 -10.46 18.44 -8.20
C THR A 208 -9.84 17.49 -9.23
N LYS A 209 -10.63 16.56 -9.77
CA LYS A 209 -10.18 15.66 -10.85
C LYS A 209 -9.85 16.46 -12.10
N GLU A 210 -10.71 17.38 -12.53
CA GLU A 210 -10.48 18.22 -13.71
C GLU A 210 -9.22 19.09 -13.58
N THR A 211 -9.03 19.74 -12.43
CA THR A 211 -7.83 20.57 -12.19
C THR A 211 -6.56 19.73 -12.19
N ARG A 212 -6.59 18.51 -11.62
CA ARG A 212 -5.48 17.56 -11.68
C ARG A 212 -5.18 17.11 -13.10
N LEU A 213 -6.20 16.83 -13.91
CA LEU A 213 -6.04 16.46 -15.32
C LEU A 213 -5.47 17.63 -16.14
N LYS A 214 -5.96 18.85 -15.94
CA LYS A 214 -5.41 20.07 -16.58
C LYS A 214 -3.94 20.27 -16.25
N ARG A 215 -3.56 20.14 -14.98
CA ARG A 215 -2.15 20.23 -14.55
C ARG A 215 -1.29 19.10 -15.13
N LYS A 216 -1.80 17.86 -15.20
CA LYS A 216 -1.10 16.75 -15.84
C LYS A 216 -0.84 17.05 -17.32
N LYS A 217 -1.86 17.51 -18.06
CA LYS A 217 -1.73 17.90 -19.48
C LYS A 217 -0.71 19.02 -19.69
N GLN A 218 -0.80 20.10 -18.91
CA GLN A 218 0.16 21.21 -18.97
C GLN A 218 1.59 20.72 -18.73
N LYS A 219 1.80 19.87 -17.71
CA LYS A 219 3.12 19.28 -17.43
C LYS A 219 3.64 18.44 -18.59
N THR A 220 2.79 17.61 -19.19
CA THR A 220 3.19 16.80 -20.36
C THR A 220 3.49 17.65 -21.59
N GLU A 221 2.75 18.73 -21.82
CA GLU A 221 3.02 19.68 -22.92
C GLU A 221 4.33 20.43 -22.70
N GLU A 222 4.60 20.88 -21.47
CA GLU A 222 5.86 21.51 -21.08
C GLU A 222 7.05 20.55 -21.26
N GLU A 223 6.91 19.29 -20.84
CA GLU A 223 7.93 18.25 -21.01
C GLU A 223 8.23 17.99 -22.50
N LYS A 224 7.19 17.88 -23.35
CA LYS A 224 7.36 17.75 -24.81
C LYS A 224 8.01 18.99 -25.43
N ALA A 225 7.65 20.19 -24.99
CA ALA A 225 8.27 21.42 -25.46
C ALA A 225 9.76 21.50 -25.07
N ILE A 226 10.11 21.04 -23.87
CA ILE A 226 11.51 20.94 -23.41
C ILE A 226 12.25 19.89 -24.25
N GLN A 227 11.66 18.70 -24.45
CA GLN A 227 12.26 17.64 -25.25
C GLN A 227 12.49 18.06 -26.71
N THR A 228 11.52 18.70 -27.36
CA THR A 228 11.69 19.22 -28.74
C THR A 228 12.83 20.24 -28.82
N ARG A 229 12.94 21.14 -27.83
CA ARG A 229 14.05 22.11 -27.74
C ARG A 229 15.40 21.42 -27.52
N LEU A 230 15.47 20.39 -26.68
CA LEU A 230 16.67 19.58 -26.47
C LEU A 230 17.08 18.84 -27.74
N ASN A 231 16.12 18.23 -28.44
CA ASN A 231 16.37 17.52 -29.69
C ASN A 231 16.90 18.43 -30.79
N ALA A 232 16.41 19.68 -30.89
CA ALA A 232 16.98 20.68 -31.80
C ALA A 232 18.45 20.99 -31.49
N ILE A 233 18.81 21.12 -30.20
CA ILE A 233 20.19 21.34 -29.77
C ILE A 233 21.07 20.11 -30.05
N ARG A 234 20.57 18.90 -29.78
CA ARG A 234 21.28 17.64 -30.06
C ARG A 234 21.56 17.44 -31.54
N LYS A 235 20.57 17.74 -32.40
CA LYS A 235 20.74 17.75 -33.87
C LYS A 235 21.87 18.69 -34.30
N ARG A 236 21.91 19.91 -33.76
CA ARG A 236 23.00 20.88 -34.03
C ARG A 236 24.36 20.38 -33.56
N LYS A 237 24.40 19.52 -32.54
CA LYS A 237 25.62 18.93 -31.98
C LYS A 237 25.98 17.58 -32.58
N GLY A 238 25.18 17.04 -33.51
CA GLY A 238 25.41 15.74 -34.13
C GLY A 238 25.09 14.53 -33.23
N LEU A 239 24.28 14.72 -32.19
CA LEU A 239 23.84 13.63 -31.30
C LEU A 239 22.49 13.06 -31.74
N PRO A 240 22.21 11.77 -31.46
CA PRO A 240 20.91 11.18 -31.73
C PRO A 240 19.80 11.90 -30.92
N PRO A 241 18.61 12.14 -31.53
CA PRO A 241 17.44 12.64 -30.83
C PRO A 241 17.01 11.71 -29.69
N ILE A 242 16.49 12.30 -28.61
CA ILE A 242 15.83 11.58 -27.51
C ILE A 242 14.42 11.25 -27.99
N GLU A 243 14.07 9.96 -27.97
CA GLU A 243 12.73 9.48 -28.29
C GLU A 243 11.77 9.87 -27.15
N SER A 244 10.57 10.33 -27.50
CA SER A 244 9.54 10.65 -26.50
C SER A 244 8.85 9.36 -26.06
N ASP A 245 8.90 9.03 -24.77
CA ASP A 245 8.28 7.85 -24.14
C ASP A 245 6.73 7.79 -24.23
N ASP A 246 6.10 8.58 -25.10
CA ASP A 246 4.64 8.68 -25.23
C ASP A 246 3.97 7.48 -25.93
N GLU A 247 4.75 6.54 -26.50
CA GLU A 247 4.22 5.44 -27.32
C GLU A 247 4.04 4.09 -26.58
N GLU A 248 4.38 3.97 -25.28
CA GLU A 248 4.25 2.67 -24.58
C GLU A 248 3.04 2.53 -23.64
N ASP A 249 2.27 3.58 -23.32
CA ASP A 249 1.22 3.50 -22.30
C ASP A 249 -0.20 3.69 -22.83
N LYS A 250 -0.64 2.80 -23.71
CA LYS A 250 -2.08 2.55 -23.94
C LYS A 250 -2.56 1.16 -23.55
N ASN A 251 -1.71 0.30 -23.00
CA ASN A 251 -2.10 -1.09 -22.72
C ASN A 251 -1.78 -1.62 -21.31
N GLU A 252 -1.23 -0.81 -20.39
CA GLU A 252 -0.84 -1.29 -19.06
C GLU A 252 -1.20 -0.30 -17.93
N GLU A 253 -2.49 0.00 -17.75
CA GLU A 253 -2.97 0.61 -16.49
C GLU A 253 -4.07 -0.24 -15.84
N GLU A 254 -3.70 -1.43 -15.35
CA GLU A 254 -4.18 -1.90 -14.04
C GLU A 254 -3.01 -2.60 -13.32
N THR A 255 -2.70 -2.16 -12.10
CA THR A 255 -1.70 -2.73 -11.14
C THR A 255 -0.25 -2.19 -11.18
N ASN A 256 -0.03 -0.89 -11.00
CA ASN A 256 1.21 -0.46 -10.32
C ASN A 256 1.06 0.88 -9.58
N ILE A 257 0.92 0.79 -8.26
CA ILE A 257 0.89 1.94 -7.34
C ILE A 257 2.31 2.11 -6.81
N GLY A 258 3.12 2.91 -7.51
CA GLY A 258 4.44 3.33 -7.07
C GLY A 258 5.04 4.34 -8.06
N PRO A 259 5.75 5.39 -7.60
CA PRO A 259 6.34 6.35 -8.53
C PRO A 259 7.40 5.64 -9.37
N ALA A 260 7.14 5.49 -10.67
CA ALA A 260 8.10 4.95 -11.62
C ALA A 260 9.33 5.87 -11.64
N ILE A 261 10.47 5.33 -11.22
CA ILE A 261 11.76 6.02 -11.23
C ILE A 261 12.28 5.94 -12.67
N PRO A 262 12.48 7.08 -13.38
CA PRO A 262 12.98 7.06 -14.75
C PRO A 262 14.36 6.40 -14.84
N LYS A 263 14.53 5.46 -15.77
CA LYS A 263 15.73 4.62 -15.94
C LYS A 263 17.00 5.41 -16.31
N GLU A 264 16.87 6.67 -16.74
CA GLU A 264 17.97 7.49 -17.28
C GLU A 264 18.68 8.41 -16.28
N LEU A 265 18.25 8.48 -15.01
CA LEU A 265 18.95 9.24 -13.96
C LEU A 265 20.32 8.66 -13.58
N GLN A 266 20.69 7.56 -14.22
CA GLN A 266 21.91 6.86 -13.98
C GLN A 266 23.12 7.66 -14.55
N ASP A 267 23.03 8.26 -15.74
CA ASP A 267 24.21 8.74 -16.49
C ASP A 267 24.78 10.12 -16.12
N ILE A 268 24.40 10.73 -14.99
CA ILE A 268 24.95 12.03 -14.57
C ILE A 268 26.18 11.82 -13.65
N PRO A 269 27.41 12.15 -14.08
CA PRO A 269 28.59 11.99 -13.25
C PRO A 269 28.59 13.00 -12.09
N LEU A 270 28.62 12.53 -10.84
CA LEU A 270 28.83 13.38 -9.65
C LEU A 270 30.33 13.74 -9.49
N PRO A 271 30.66 14.95 -9.00
CA PRO A 271 32.03 15.45 -8.92
C PRO A 271 32.90 14.67 -7.91
N GLU A 272 34.13 14.36 -8.33
CA GLU A 272 35.14 13.62 -7.56
C GLU A 272 35.79 14.50 -6.49
N GLY A 273 35.32 14.38 -5.26
CA GLY A 273 36.05 14.78 -4.06
C GLY A 273 35.79 13.73 -2.99
N GLU A 274 36.84 13.06 -2.50
CA GLU A 274 36.74 12.17 -1.35
C GLU A 274 36.17 12.97 -0.17
N PRO A 275 35.11 12.49 0.51
CA PRO A 275 34.69 13.12 1.75
C PRO A 275 35.76 12.79 2.79
N ASP A 276 36.53 13.79 3.21
CA ASP A 276 37.29 13.73 4.44
C ASP A 276 36.37 13.20 5.57
N ASP A 277 36.78 12.11 6.21
CA ASP A 277 36.08 11.41 7.31
C ASP A 277 35.88 12.27 8.59
N THR A 278 36.09 13.58 8.51
CA THR A 278 35.94 14.52 9.63
C THR A 278 34.62 15.30 9.59
N SER A 279 33.74 15.05 8.62
CA SER A 279 32.46 15.74 8.48
C SER A 279 31.31 14.76 8.21
N SER A 280 30.89 14.03 9.26
CA SER A 280 29.69 13.19 9.22
C SER A 280 28.46 14.04 8.81
N PRO A 281 27.81 13.79 7.67
CA PRO A 281 26.58 14.50 7.32
C PRO A 281 25.53 14.15 8.37
N ALA A 282 24.96 15.18 9.00
CA ALA A 282 24.03 15.05 10.11
C ALA A 282 23.07 13.88 9.89
N LYS A 283 23.24 12.82 10.71
CA LYS A 283 22.36 11.65 10.71
C LYS A 283 20.93 12.18 10.74
N LYS A 284 20.12 11.83 9.73
CA LYS A 284 18.68 12.09 9.76
C LYS A 284 18.18 11.67 11.15
N PRO A 285 17.41 12.52 11.86
CA PRO A 285 16.95 12.17 13.19
C PRO A 285 16.24 10.83 13.08
N LYS A 286 16.71 9.84 13.85
CA LYS A 286 16.01 8.56 13.97
C LYS A 286 14.56 8.88 14.31
N PRO A 287 13.57 8.25 13.66
CA PRO A 287 12.17 8.49 14.00
C PRO A 287 12.03 8.37 15.51
N THR A 288 11.55 9.43 16.15
CA THR A 288 11.38 9.49 17.60
C THR A 288 10.49 8.33 18.00
N VAL A 289 11.07 7.38 18.74
CA VAL A 289 10.35 6.24 19.30
C VAL A 289 9.21 6.81 20.14
N ARG A 290 7.97 6.45 19.80
CA ARG A 290 6.79 6.90 20.54
C ARG A 290 6.93 6.49 22.00
N GLU A 291 6.33 7.26 22.91
CA GLU A 291 6.54 7.05 24.35
C GLU A 291 6.12 5.65 24.81
N TRP A 292 5.12 5.05 24.16
CA TRP A 292 4.65 3.68 24.40
C TRP A 292 5.40 2.58 23.63
N ASP A 293 6.30 2.97 22.72
CA ASP A 293 7.27 2.10 22.04
C ASP A 293 8.65 2.11 22.74
N ARG A 294 8.85 2.97 23.75
CA ARG A 294 10.06 2.99 24.58
C ARG A 294 10.22 1.63 25.27
N GLY A 295 11.35 0.95 25.02
CA GLY A 295 11.65 -0.38 25.57
C GLY A 295 11.24 -1.57 24.68
N LYS A 296 10.44 -1.35 23.62
CA LYS A 296 10.05 -2.42 22.67
C LYS A 296 11.04 -2.63 21.51
N THR A 297 11.98 -1.71 21.33
CA THR A 297 12.92 -1.68 20.19
C THR A 297 14.23 -2.43 20.43
N GLY A 298 14.38 -3.13 21.56
CA GLY A 298 15.54 -3.96 21.85
C GLY A 298 15.38 -5.39 21.31
N PHE A 299 16.50 -6.01 20.92
CA PHE A 299 16.57 -7.43 20.54
C PHE A 299 15.91 -8.37 21.58
N GLY A 300 15.90 -7.98 22.86
CA GLY A 300 15.31 -8.74 23.97
C GLY A 300 13.77 -8.82 23.97
N TYR A 301 13.06 -7.78 23.51
CA TYR A 301 11.59 -7.77 23.51
C TYR A 301 11.03 -8.75 22.48
N GLN A 302 11.62 -8.78 21.29
CA GLN A 302 11.21 -9.71 20.24
C GLN A 302 11.49 -11.16 20.61
N THR A 303 12.61 -11.43 21.28
CA THR A 303 12.90 -12.78 21.80
C THR A 303 11.96 -13.21 22.92
N TRP A 304 11.57 -12.29 23.82
CA TRP A 304 10.60 -12.57 24.88
C TRP A 304 9.20 -12.84 24.31
N VAL A 305 8.75 -12.03 23.34
CA VAL A 305 7.47 -12.22 22.65
C VAL A 305 7.43 -13.57 21.92
N LYS A 306 8.51 -13.96 21.22
CA LYS A 306 8.60 -15.27 20.56
C LYS A 306 8.54 -16.42 21.58
N LYS A 307 9.33 -16.33 22.67
CA LYS A 307 9.33 -17.32 23.74
C LYS A 307 7.96 -17.50 24.42
N GLU A 308 7.24 -16.40 24.64
CA GLU A 308 5.87 -16.46 25.19
C GLU A 308 4.84 -16.94 24.16
N ARG A 309 5.10 -16.82 22.86
CA ARG A 309 4.25 -17.42 21.80
C ARG A 309 4.43 -18.92 21.68
N GLU A 310 5.67 -19.40 21.83
CA GLU A 310 6.00 -20.83 21.80
C GLU A 310 5.48 -21.58 23.04
N LYS A 311 5.31 -20.90 24.18
CA LYS A 311 4.75 -21.48 25.41
C LYS A 311 3.22 -21.58 25.45
N ARG A 312 2.49 -20.87 24.57
CA ARG A 312 1.02 -20.92 24.57
C ARG A 312 0.54 -22.19 23.88
N ASP A 313 -0.59 -22.72 24.35
CA ASP A 313 -1.26 -23.86 23.72
C ASP A 313 -1.51 -23.58 22.23
N ASP A 314 -1.27 -24.59 21.40
CA ASP A 314 -1.39 -24.49 19.94
C ASP A 314 -2.81 -24.09 19.50
N ASP A 315 -3.83 -24.42 20.29
CA ASP A 315 -5.24 -24.05 20.08
C ASP A 315 -5.50 -22.53 20.15
N PHE A 316 -4.59 -21.77 20.77
CA PHE A 316 -4.69 -20.30 20.89
C PHE A 316 -3.69 -19.55 19.99
N ARG A 317 -2.92 -20.28 19.16
CA ARG A 317 -2.01 -19.68 18.19
C ARG A 317 -2.82 -19.23 16.96
N PRO A 318 -2.63 -18.00 16.46
CA PRO A 318 -3.27 -17.61 15.20
C PRO A 318 -2.85 -18.60 14.10
N PRO A 319 -3.78 -18.98 13.20
CA PRO A 319 -3.49 -19.88 12.07
C PRO A 319 -2.19 -19.51 11.36
N SER A 320 -1.41 -20.52 10.97
CA SER A 320 -0.09 -20.32 10.32
C SER A 320 -0.16 -19.46 9.05
N PHE A 321 -1.33 -19.38 8.41
CA PHE A 321 -1.62 -18.53 7.25
C PHE A 321 -1.32 -17.04 7.47
N TYR A 322 -1.39 -16.51 8.69
CA TYR A 322 -1.14 -15.09 8.95
C TYR A 322 0.34 -14.67 8.86
N TYR A 323 1.26 -15.63 8.69
CA TYR A 323 2.70 -15.39 8.72
C TYR A 323 3.42 -15.83 7.43
N GLU A 324 2.68 -16.17 6.38
CA GLU A 324 3.21 -16.46 5.03
C GLU A 324 3.46 -15.20 4.19
#